data_AF-A0A843CPR4-F1
#
_entry.id   AF-A0A843CPR4-F1
#
_cell.length_a   1.000
_cell.length_b   1.000
_cell.length_c   1.000
_cell.angle_alpha   90.00
_cell.angle_beta   90.00
_cell.angle_gamma   90.00
#
_symmetry.space_group_name_H-M   'P 1'
#
loop_
_entity.id
_entity.type
_entity.pdbx_description
1 polymer ?
#
loop_
_entity_poly.entity_id
_entity_poly.type
_entity_poly.pdbx_seq_one_letter_code
_entity_poly.pdbx_strand_id
1 'polypeptide(L)'
;MICLGIESTAHTFSCAIVQKNKRNGKILSDIRKIYRPPEGQGIHPREASRHHIENSSAVLLECLKKANLKISDIDIISYAAGPGLGPCLRVAGVIARTISSYYKIPIYPVNHAIGHIDLGKLLTGAKDPLVLLVSGGHTMLAALEQKNGAYLAKH
;
A
#
# COMPACT_ATOMS: atom_id res chain seq x y z
N MET A 1 4.62 -14.31 -10.33
CA MET A 1 3.44 -13.76 -9.66
C MET A 1 3.46 -12.25 -9.77
N ILE A 2 2.35 -11.62 -10.15
CA ILE A 2 2.17 -10.18 -10.34
C ILE A 2 1.11 -9.70 -9.35
N CYS A 3 1.49 -8.75 -8.49
CA CYS A 3 0.64 -8.18 -7.47
C CYS A 3 0.32 -6.73 -7.79
N LEU A 4 -0.96 -6.36 -7.74
CA LEU A 4 -1.41 -4.97 -7.64
C LEU A 4 -1.54 -4.57 -6.18
N GLY A 5 -0.79 -3.57 -5.72
CA GLY A 5 -0.90 -2.98 -4.38
C GLY A 5 -1.64 -1.65 -4.42
N ILE A 6 -2.56 -1.43 -3.47
CA ILE A 6 -3.34 -0.20 -3.32
C ILE A 6 -3.11 0.39 -1.92
N GLU A 7 -2.66 1.63 -1.86
CA GLU A 7 -2.35 2.34 -0.61
C GLU A 7 -3.17 3.63 -0.52
N SER A 8 -3.86 3.82 0.61
CA SER A 8 -4.76 4.95 0.86
C SER A 8 -4.96 5.23 2.36
N THR A 9 -3.94 5.01 3.19
CA THR A 9 -4.04 5.12 4.66
C THR A 9 -4.09 6.56 5.15
N ALA A 10 -3.52 7.52 4.42
CA ALA A 10 -3.36 8.90 4.85
C ALA A 10 -3.73 9.92 3.76
N HIS A 11 -2.81 10.79 3.38
CA HIS A 11 -3.01 11.86 2.40
C HIS A 11 -2.57 11.45 0.97
N THR A 12 -1.92 10.30 0.82
CA THR A 12 -1.49 9.78 -0.48
C THR A 12 -2.40 8.64 -0.91
N PHE A 13 -2.88 8.69 -2.15
CA PHE A 13 -3.44 7.55 -2.85
C PHE A 13 -2.43 7.04 -3.87
N SER A 14 -2.16 5.74 -3.87
CA SER A 14 -1.22 5.15 -4.82
C SER A 14 -1.58 3.72 -5.20
N CYS A 15 -1.17 3.36 -6.42
CA CYS A 15 -1.16 2.00 -6.91
C CYS A 15 0.26 1.63 -7.34
N ALA A 16 0.68 0.41 -7.05
CA ALA A 16 1.95 -0.14 -7.50
C ALA A 16 1.76 -1.56 -8.04
N ILE A 17 2.55 -1.94 -9.04
CA ILE A 17 2.61 -3.31 -9.54
C ILE A 17 3.97 -3.90 -9.22
N VAL A 18 3.97 -5.03 -8.53
CA VAL A 18 5.18 -5.75 -8.13
C VAL A 18 5.16 -7.15 -8.71
N GLN A 19 6.23 -7.51 -9.42
CA GLN A 19 6.46 -8.86 -9.90
C GLN A 19 7.37 -9.60 -8.93
N LYS A 20 6.89 -10.70 -8.36
CA LYS A 20 7.67 -11.62 -7.54
C LYS A 20 8.08 -12.84 -8.36
N ASN A 21 9.38 -13.11 -8.38
CA ASN A 21 9.96 -14.38 -8.80
C ASN A 21 10.50 -15.14 -7.56
N LYS A 22 11.04 -16.34 -7.73
CA LYS A 22 11.45 -17.21 -6.60
C LYS A 22 12.46 -16.58 -5.64
N ARG A 23 13.24 -15.58 -6.07
CA ARG A 23 14.33 -15.01 -5.28
C ARG A 23 14.20 -13.51 -5.04
N ASN A 24 13.52 -12.78 -5.93
CA ASN A 24 13.50 -11.31 -5.96
C ASN A 24 12.07 -10.77 -6.20
N GLY A 25 11.83 -9.56 -5.70
CA GLY A 25 10.70 -8.71 -6.08
C GLY A 25 11.17 -7.56 -6.97
N LYS A 26 10.45 -7.28 -8.06
CA LYS A 26 10.70 -6.14 -8.94
C LYS A 26 9.47 -5.24 -8.98
N ILE A 27 9.66 -3.95 -8.71
CA ILE A 27 8.62 -2.93 -8.90
C ILE A 27 8.53 -2.62 -10.40
N LEU A 28 7.39 -2.90 -11.01
CA LEU A 28 7.13 -2.61 -12.43
C LEU A 28 6.55 -1.21 -12.62
N SER A 29 5.73 -0.76 -11.66
CA SER A 29 5.19 0.60 -11.64
C SER A 29 4.82 1.01 -10.21
N ASP A 30 4.85 2.32 -9.97
CA ASP A 30 4.45 3.00 -8.73
C ASP A 30 3.95 4.38 -9.15
N ILE A 31 2.63 4.59 -9.01
CA ILE A 31 1.94 5.84 -9.35
C ILE A 31 1.23 6.35 -8.11
N ARG A 32 1.39 7.65 -7.82
CA ARG A 32 0.87 8.29 -6.61
C ARG A 32 0.26 9.66 -6.88
N LYS A 33 -0.78 9.99 -6.14
CA LYS A 33 -1.39 11.32 -6.04
C LYS A 33 -1.47 11.72 -4.58
N ILE A 34 -1.05 12.95 -4.29
CA ILE A 34 -0.89 13.45 -2.93
C ILE A 34 -1.92 14.57 -2.73
N TYR A 35 -2.83 14.36 -1.78
CA TYR A 35 -3.68 15.43 -1.27
C TYR A 35 -2.83 16.38 -0.44
N ARG A 36 -2.90 17.67 -0.77
CA ARG A 36 -2.23 18.73 -0.02
C ARG A 36 -3.31 19.56 0.67
N PRO A 37 -3.37 19.56 2.01
CA PRO A 37 -4.27 20.46 2.72
C PRO A 37 -3.85 21.93 2.47
N PRO A 38 -4.77 22.89 2.61
CA PRO A 38 -4.42 24.32 2.59
C PRO A 38 -3.33 24.67 3.61
N GLU A 39 -2.58 25.74 3.35
CA GLU A 39 -1.54 26.20 4.26
C GLU A 39 -2.09 26.44 5.68
N GLY A 40 -1.33 25.99 6.68
CA GLY A 40 -1.71 26.09 8.09
C GLY A 40 -2.73 25.06 8.58
N GLN A 41 -3.19 24.12 7.74
CA GLN A 41 -4.18 23.11 8.11
C GLN A 41 -3.63 21.68 8.10
N GLY A 42 -4.22 20.82 8.94
CA GLY A 42 -3.95 19.39 8.96
C GLY A 42 -4.75 18.62 7.89
N ILE A 43 -4.49 17.32 7.77
CA ILE A 43 -5.21 16.46 6.83
C ILE A 43 -6.65 16.28 7.32
N HIS A 44 -7.63 16.83 6.60
CA HIS A 44 -9.04 16.57 6.88
C HIS A 44 -9.48 15.22 6.29
N PRO A 45 -9.90 14.22 7.10
CA PRO A 45 -10.12 12.86 6.62
C PRO A 45 -11.13 12.73 5.47
N ARG A 46 -12.19 13.56 5.48
CA ARG A 46 -13.20 13.56 4.42
C ARG A 46 -12.64 14.08 3.10
N GLU A 47 -11.83 15.14 3.14
CA GLU A 47 -11.26 15.75 1.93
C GLU A 47 -10.20 14.84 1.31
N ALA A 48 -9.33 14.26 2.14
CA ALA A 48 -8.36 13.26 1.69
C ALA A 48 -9.06 12.07 1.01
N SER A 49 -10.14 11.54 1.62
CA SER A 49 -10.91 10.45 1.01
C SER A 49 -11.57 10.84 -0.32
N ARG A 50 -12.08 12.09 -0.44
CA ARG A 50 -12.66 12.59 -1.69
C ARG A 50 -11.61 12.68 -2.80
N HIS A 51 -10.44 13.22 -2.48
CA HIS A 51 -9.29 13.24 -3.39
C HIS A 51 -8.92 11.82 -3.85
N HIS A 52 -8.91 10.82 -2.96
CA HIS A 52 -8.63 9.43 -3.34
C HIS A 52 -9.66 8.88 -4.33
N ILE A 53 -10.95 9.13 -4.09
CA ILE A 53 -12.04 8.71 -4.98
C ILE A 53 -11.84 9.33 -6.37
N GLU A 54 -11.65 10.66 -6.44
CA GLU A 54 -11.49 11.42 -7.68
C GLU A 54 -10.27 10.95 -8.51
N ASN A 55 -9.20 10.49 -7.85
CA ASN A 55 -7.96 10.10 -8.51
C ASN A 55 -7.81 8.59 -8.74
N SER A 56 -8.67 7.77 -8.13
CA SER A 56 -8.49 6.31 -8.07
C SER A 56 -8.36 5.65 -9.44
N SER A 57 -9.30 5.92 -10.34
CA SER A 57 -9.32 5.36 -11.69
C SER A 57 -8.10 5.78 -12.51
N ALA A 58 -7.73 7.05 -12.46
CA ALA A 58 -6.60 7.58 -13.22
C ALA A 58 -5.28 6.93 -12.77
N VAL A 59 -5.05 6.85 -11.45
CA VAL A 59 -3.86 6.24 -10.86
C VAL A 59 -3.77 4.75 -11.20
N LEU A 60 -4.87 4.01 -11.12
CA LEU A 60 -4.90 2.58 -11.48
C LEU A 60 -4.56 2.36 -12.96
N LEU A 61 -5.19 3.12 -13.86
CA LEU A 61 -4.95 3.01 -15.30
C LEU A 61 -3.52 3.37 -15.68
N GLU A 62 -2.98 4.45 -15.10
CA GLU A 62 -1.58 4.85 -15.31
C GLU A 62 -0.61 3.79 -14.78
N CYS A 63 -0.92 3.17 -13.63
CA CYS A 63 -0.12 2.13 -13.02
C CYS A 63 -0.03 0.88 -13.91
N LEU A 64 -1.16 0.43 -14.46
CA LEU A 64 -1.23 -0.68 -15.42
C LEU A 64 -0.49 -0.33 -16.73
N LYS A 65 -0.73 0.86 -17.27
CA LYS A 65 -0.07 1.35 -18.49
C LYS A 65 1.46 1.39 -18.34
N LYS A 66 1.96 1.93 -17.23
CA LYS A 66 3.40 2.03 -16.95
C LYS A 66 4.06 0.65 -16.78
N ALA A 67 3.34 -0.32 -16.21
CA ALA A 67 3.82 -1.70 -16.13
C ALA A 67 3.66 -2.47 -17.46
N ASN A 68 2.99 -1.90 -18.46
CA ASN A 68 2.59 -2.55 -19.71
C ASN A 68 1.79 -3.85 -19.48
N LEU A 69 0.80 -3.79 -18.58
CA LEU A 69 -0.05 -4.91 -18.21
C LEU A 69 -1.52 -4.54 -18.30
N LYS A 70 -2.35 -5.57 -18.49
CA LYS A 70 -3.80 -5.50 -18.31
C LYS A 70 -4.16 -6.00 -16.92
N ILE A 71 -5.35 -5.66 -16.45
CA ILE A 71 -5.85 -6.14 -15.17
C ILE A 71 -5.98 -7.68 -15.11
N SER A 72 -6.19 -8.32 -16.27
CA SER A 72 -6.21 -9.78 -16.42
C SER A 72 -4.87 -10.45 -16.18
N ASP A 73 -3.76 -9.70 -16.19
CA ASP A 73 -2.41 -10.21 -15.95
C ASP A 73 -2.05 -10.18 -14.45
N ILE A 74 -2.94 -9.63 -13.60
CA ILE A 74 -2.74 -9.52 -12.16
C ILE A 74 -3.15 -10.82 -11.48
N ASP A 75 -2.21 -11.46 -10.77
CA ASP A 75 -2.45 -12.71 -10.06
C ASP A 75 -3.12 -12.48 -8.68
N ILE A 76 -2.75 -11.38 -8.00
CA ILE A 76 -3.24 -11.03 -6.67
C ILE A 76 -3.43 -9.53 -6.52
N ILE A 77 -4.35 -9.12 -5.65
CA ILE A 77 -4.52 -7.72 -5.23
C ILE A 77 -4.21 -7.62 -3.74
N SER A 78 -3.40 -6.64 -3.35
CA SER A 78 -3.16 -6.27 -1.96
C SER A 78 -3.64 -4.85 -1.72
N TYR A 79 -4.14 -4.58 -0.51
CA TYR A 79 -4.56 -3.24 -0.14
C TYR A 79 -4.21 -2.95 1.32
N ALA A 80 -3.90 -1.70 1.60
CA ALA A 80 -3.64 -1.25 2.96
C ALA A 80 -4.95 -1.30 3.79
N ALA A 81 -5.00 -2.23 4.74
CA ALA A 81 -6.15 -2.44 5.63
C ALA A 81 -6.05 -1.63 6.92
N GLY A 82 -4.87 -1.09 7.22
CA GLY A 82 -4.62 -0.21 8.36
C GLY A 82 -3.24 -0.41 8.97
N PRO A 83 -2.90 0.36 10.03
CA PRO A 83 -3.68 1.49 10.56
C PRO A 83 -3.75 2.67 9.58
N GLY A 84 -4.69 3.59 9.79
CA GLY A 84 -4.86 4.77 8.92
C GLY A 84 -6.19 5.49 9.14
N LEU A 85 -6.43 6.53 8.34
CA LEU A 85 -7.66 7.31 8.36
C LEU A 85 -8.82 6.46 7.83
N GLY A 86 -9.82 6.17 8.68
CA GLY A 86 -10.96 5.31 8.35
C GLY A 86 -11.66 5.63 7.01
N PRO A 87 -12.00 6.90 6.71
CA PRO A 87 -12.56 7.27 5.41
C PRO A 87 -11.66 6.91 4.23
N CYS A 88 -10.35 7.11 4.35
CA CYS A 88 -9.39 6.81 3.29
C CYS A 88 -9.18 5.29 3.13
N LEU A 89 -9.08 4.52 4.22
CA LEU A 89 -8.96 3.05 4.18
C LEU A 89 -10.14 2.38 3.46
N ARG A 90 -11.36 2.93 3.63
CA ARG A 90 -12.54 2.42 2.93
C ARG A 90 -12.40 2.54 1.41
N VAL A 91 -11.71 3.55 0.90
CA VAL A 91 -11.51 3.74 -0.55
C VAL A 91 -10.72 2.57 -1.15
N ALA A 92 -9.52 2.26 -0.62
CA ALA A 92 -8.75 1.11 -1.10
C ALA A 92 -9.49 -0.22 -0.92
N GLY A 93 -10.16 -0.42 0.22
CA GLY A 93 -10.94 -1.63 0.45
C GLY A 93 -12.08 -1.83 -0.55
N VAL A 94 -12.80 -0.76 -0.91
CA VAL A 94 -13.85 -0.82 -1.95
C VAL A 94 -13.25 -1.12 -3.32
N ILE A 95 -12.20 -0.40 -3.73
CA ILE A 95 -11.55 -0.61 -5.03
C ILE A 95 -11.05 -2.05 -5.16
N ALA A 96 -10.32 -2.54 -4.16
CA ALA A 96 -9.77 -3.90 -4.17
C ALA A 96 -10.88 -4.96 -4.28
N ARG A 97 -11.96 -4.83 -3.49
CA ARG A 97 -13.09 -5.76 -3.54
C ARG A 97 -13.86 -5.68 -4.86
N THR A 98 -14.02 -4.50 -5.44
CA THR A 98 -14.69 -4.32 -6.73
C THR A 98 -13.92 -5.04 -7.84
N ILE A 99 -12.61 -4.80 -7.95
CA ILE A 99 -11.77 -5.44 -8.96
C ILE A 99 -11.77 -6.96 -8.76
N SER A 100 -11.57 -7.41 -7.52
CA SER A 100 -11.57 -8.82 -7.18
C SER A 100 -12.88 -9.54 -7.52
N SER A 101 -14.01 -8.96 -7.13
CA SER A 101 -15.33 -9.56 -7.39
C SER A 101 -15.60 -9.70 -8.88
N TYR A 102 -15.19 -8.69 -9.66
CA TYR A 102 -15.39 -8.66 -11.11
C TYR A 102 -14.44 -9.60 -11.86
N TYR A 103 -13.14 -9.51 -11.59
CA TYR A 103 -12.10 -10.28 -12.30
C TYR A 103 -11.76 -11.64 -11.66
N LYS A 104 -12.38 -11.98 -10.53
CA LYS A 104 -12.11 -13.20 -9.75
C LYS A 104 -10.65 -13.33 -9.29
N ILE A 105 -10.01 -12.20 -9.01
CA ILE A 105 -8.62 -12.14 -8.51
C ILE A 105 -8.64 -12.16 -6.98
N PRO A 106 -7.86 -13.01 -6.30
CA PRO A 106 -7.80 -13.04 -4.83
C PRO A 106 -7.27 -11.73 -4.24
N ILE A 107 -7.80 -11.35 -3.07
CA ILE A 107 -7.38 -10.13 -2.33
C ILE A 107 -6.74 -10.45 -0.99
N TYR A 108 -5.77 -9.64 -0.60
CA TYR A 108 -5.07 -9.76 0.68
C TYR A 108 -5.02 -8.41 1.40
N PRO A 109 -5.59 -8.31 2.62
CA PRO A 109 -5.42 -7.13 3.46
C PRO A 109 -3.97 -7.08 3.97
N VAL A 110 -3.35 -5.91 3.92
CA VAL A 110 -1.96 -5.69 4.35
C VAL A 110 -1.92 -4.65 5.47
N ASN A 111 -1.12 -4.94 6.49
CA ASN A 111 -0.79 -3.95 7.52
C ASN A 111 0.21 -2.94 6.96
N HIS A 112 -0.13 -1.65 7.02
CA HIS A 112 0.65 -0.55 6.46
C HIS A 112 2.08 -0.47 7.02
N ALA A 113 2.24 -0.60 8.35
CA ALA A 113 3.55 -0.53 8.99
C ALA A 113 4.45 -1.72 8.59
N ILE A 114 3.87 -2.93 8.53
CA ILE A 114 4.59 -4.12 8.04
C ILE A 114 4.98 -3.94 6.56
N GLY A 115 4.09 -3.36 5.75
CA GLY A 115 4.39 -3.02 4.36
C GLY A 115 5.64 -2.14 4.20
N HIS A 116 5.80 -1.12 5.06
CA HIS A 116 7.02 -0.30 5.10
C HIS A 116 8.27 -1.12 5.42
N ILE A 117 8.19 -1.99 6.42
CA ILE A 117 9.32 -2.84 6.83
C ILE A 117 9.73 -3.79 5.70
N ASP A 118 8.76 -4.51 5.11
CA ASP A 118 9.03 -5.49 4.06
C ASP A 118 9.55 -4.84 2.78
N LEU A 119 9.05 -3.65 2.42
CA LEU A 119 9.62 -2.86 1.32
C LEU A 119 11.06 -2.42 1.63
N GLY A 120 11.34 -1.98 2.85
CA GLY A 120 12.69 -1.62 3.28
C GLY A 120 13.66 -2.79 3.18
N LYS A 121 13.25 -4.00 3.62
CA LYS A 121 14.02 -5.23 3.49
C LYS A 121 14.28 -5.59 2.03
N LEU A 122 13.27 -5.45 1.17
CA LEU A 122 13.41 -5.71 -0.27
C LEU A 122 14.44 -4.79 -0.92
N LEU A 123 14.41 -3.50 -0.61
CA LEU A 123 15.28 -2.49 -1.23
C LEU A 123 16.72 -2.52 -0.71
N THR A 124 16.91 -2.90 0.55
CA THR A 124 18.23 -2.87 1.21
C THR A 124 18.91 -4.23 1.31
N GLY A 125 18.16 -5.33 1.17
CA GLY A 125 18.64 -6.68 1.43
C GLY A 125 18.75 -7.03 2.92
N ALA A 126 18.26 -6.18 3.82
CA ALA A 126 18.23 -6.46 5.25
C ALA A 126 17.36 -7.70 5.55
N LYS A 127 17.90 -8.66 6.31
CA LYS A 127 17.22 -9.93 6.59
C LYS A 127 16.39 -9.90 7.87
N ASP A 128 16.97 -9.42 8.96
CA ASP A 128 16.35 -9.37 10.29
C ASP A 128 16.73 -8.06 11.02
N PRO A 129 16.25 -6.90 10.53
CA PRO A 129 16.62 -5.61 11.11
C PRO A 129 15.78 -5.28 12.37
N LEU A 130 16.40 -4.59 13.33
CA LEU A 130 15.68 -3.68 14.23
C LEU A 130 15.30 -2.43 13.44
N VAL A 131 14.01 -2.13 13.34
CA VAL A 131 13.49 -1.04 12.52
C VAL A 131 12.96 0.08 13.40
N LEU A 132 13.45 1.30 13.15
CA LEU A 132 12.81 2.52 13.62
C LEU A 132 11.88 3.02 12.50
N LEU A 133 10.56 2.94 12.71
CA LEU A 133 9.55 3.43 11.78
C LEU A 133 9.05 4.80 12.25
N VAL A 134 9.39 5.85 11.48
CA VAL A 134 8.97 7.23 11.73
C VAL A 134 8.17 7.74 10.55
N SER A 135 6.93 8.17 10.81
CA SER A 135 6.04 8.83 9.86
C SER A 135 5.17 9.85 10.59
N GLY A 136 4.34 10.61 9.86
CA GLY A 136 3.39 11.53 10.50
C GLY A 136 2.37 10.84 11.43
N GLY A 137 2.17 9.53 11.30
CA GLY A 137 1.25 8.75 12.14
C GLY A 137 1.90 7.63 12.95
N HIS A 138 3.23 7.48 12.88
CA HIS A 138 3.95 6.40 13.57
C HIS A 138 5.27 6.92 14.12
N THR A 139 5.60 6.55 15.35
CA THR A 139 6.97 6.54 15.87
C THR A 139 7.08 5.26 16.68
N MET A 140 7.81 4.28 16.17
CA MET A 140 7.89 2.96 16.81
C MET A 140 9.20 2.25 16.53
N LEU A 141 9.66 1.47 17.50
CA LEU A 141 10.72 0.49 17.34
C LEU A 141 10.10 -0.90 17.12
N ALA A 142 10.47 -1.55 16.02
CA ALA A 142 9.95 -2.84 15.62
C ALA A 142 11.07 -3.86 15.41
N ALA A 143 10.89 -5.08 15.91
CA ALA A 143 11.80 -6.20 15.66
C ALA A 143 10.99 -7.47 15.37
N LEU A 144 11.54 -8.36 14.53
CA LEU A 144 10.91 -9.65 14.26
C LEU A 144 11.11 -10.57 15.47
N GLU A 145 10.02 -11.10 16.03
CA GLU A 145 10.08 -12.11 17.08
C GLU A 145 10.24 -13.49 16.46
N GLN A 146 11.40 -14.11 16.66
CA GLN A 146 11.74 -15.40 16.04
C GLN A 146 10.82 -16.56 16.45
N LYS A 147 10.14 -16.49 17.61
CA LYS A 147 9.24 -17.55 18.07
C LYS A 147 7.93 -17.62 17.27
N ASN A 148 7.41 -16.48 16.83
CA ASN A 148 6.07 -16.38 16.23
C ASN A 148 6.08 -15.85 14.79
N GLY A 149 7.23 -15.38 14.30
CA GLY A 149 7.33 -14.74 12.97
C GLY A 149 6.56 -13.42 12.87
N ALA A 150 6.17 -12.83 14.01
CA ALA A 150 5.44 -11.58 14.10
C ALA A 150 6.38 -10.43 14.46
N TYR A 151 6.10 -9.21 14.00
CA TYR A 151 6.83 -8.02 14.44
C TYR A 151 6.30 -7.57 15.79
N LEU A 152 7.18 -7.50 16.80
CA LEU A 152 6.92 -6.84 18.07
C LEU A 152 7.20 -5.35 17.91
N ALA A 153 6.25 -4.53 18.34
CA ALA A 153 6.32 -3.08 18.27
C ALA A 153 6.30 -2.49 19.69
N LYS A 154 7.24 -1.57 19.99
CA LYS A 154 7.13 -0.66 21.13
C LYS A 154 6.84 0.75 20.64
N HIS A 155 5.82 1.36 21.24
CA HIS A 155 5.43 2.77 21.06
C HIS A 155 6.16 3.65 22.06
#